data_AF-A0A7Y5LG83-F1
#
_entry.id   AF-A0A7Y5LG83-F1
#
_cell.length_a   1.000
_cell.length_b   1.000
_cell.length_c   1.000
_cell.angle_alpha   90.00
_cell.angle_beta   90.00
_cell.angle_gamma   90.00
#
_symmetry.space_group_name_H-M   'P 1'
#
loop_
_entity.id
_entity.type
_entity.pdbx_description
1 polymer ?
#
loop_
_entity_poly.entity_id
_entity_poly.type
_entity_poly.pdbx_seq_one_letter_code
_entity_poly.pdbx_strand_id
1 'polypeptide(L)' 'MFSRREWLLSSAAFSGAAGYQAGGRDIVIASSNGLSACQRAMDILRSGGDTLEAVVEGVTLVELDPGD' A
#
# COMPACT_ATOMS: atom_id res chain seq x y z
N MET A 1 -28.49 19.96 -23.16
CA MET A 1 -28.88 18.95 -22.16
C MET A 1 -27.85 17.83 -22.24
N PHE A 2 -27.03 17.65 -21.20
CA PHE A 2 -25.99 16.62 -21.19
C PHE A 2 -26.63 15.25 -20.92
N SER A 3 -26.28 14.25 -21.73
CA SER A 3 -26.77 12.88 -21.62
C SER A 3 -25.85 12.03 -20.75
N ARG A 4 -26.43 11.07 -20.02
CA ARG A 4 -25.72 10.07 -19.20
C ARG A 4 -24.55 9.38 -19.92
N ARG A 5 -24.63 9.23 -21.25
CA ARG A 5 -23.58 8.66 -22.10
C ARG A 5 -22.33 9.57 -22.18
N GLU A 6 -22.52 10.88 -22.22
CA GLU A 6 -21.43 11.86 -22.27
C GLU A 6 -20.72 11.92 -20.91
N TRP A 7 -21.47 11.74 -19.81
CA TRP A 7 -20.90 11.65 -18.46
C TRP A 7 -20.01 10.40 -18.30
N LEU A 8 -20.50 9.22 -18.73
CA LEU A 8 -19.72 7.98 -18.66
C LEU A 8 -18.46 8.02 -19.54
N LEU A 9 -18.53 8.63 -20.73
CA LEU A 9 -17.38 8.79 -21.62
C LEU A 9 -16.31 9.75 -21.04
N SER A 10 -16.72 10.80 -20.33
CA SER A 10 -15.80 11.73 -19.67
C SER A 10 -15.05 11.11 -18.49
N SER A 11 -15.68 10.21 -17.73
CA SER A 11 -15.05 9.49 -16.61
C SER A 11 -14.04 8.45 -17.07
N ALA A 12 -14.31 7.81 -18.21
CA ALA A 12 -13.39 6.84 -18.82
C ALA A 12 -12.10 7.51 -19.33
N ALA A 13 -12.19 8.76 -19.81
CA ALA A 13 -11.05 9.53 -20.28
C ALA A 13 -10.10 9.97 -19.15
N PHE A 14 -10.57 10.07 -17.90
CA PHE A 14 -9.72 10.43 -16.76
C PHE A 14 -8.97 9.23 -16.13
N SER A 15 -9.33 8.01 -16.52
CA SER A 15 -8.63 6.80 -16.05
C SER A 15 -7.47 6.37 -16.97
N GLY A 16 -7.14 7.20 -17.96
CA GLY A 16 -6.03 7.00 -18.89
C GLY A 16 -4.67 7.27 -18.23
N ALA A 17 -4.08 6.21 -17.67
CA ALA A 17 -2.64 5.97 -17.66
C ALA A 17 -1.73 6.99 -16.93
N ALA A 18 -1.91 7.12 -15.61
CA ALA A 18 -0.72 7.02 -14.77
C ALA A 18 -0.33 5.55 -14.75
N GLY A 19 0.36 5.10 -15.80
CA GLY A 19 0.89 3.74 -15.87
C GLY A 19 1.65 3.48 -14.56
N TYR A 20 1.26 2.44 -13.84
CA TYR A 20 2.08 1.89 -12.78
C TYR A 20 3.45 1.63 -13.43
N GLN A 21 4.43 2.47 -13.07
CA GLN A 21 5.80 2.20 -13.44
C GLN A 21 6.13 0.90 -12.72
N ALA A 22 6.25 -0.18 -13.49
CA ALA A 22 6.59 -1.52 -13.05
C ALA A 22 8.04 -1.63 -12.56
N GLY A 23 8.57 -0.58 -11.92
CA GLY A 23 9.64 -0.75 -10.97
C GLY A 23 8.98 -1.30 -9.70
N GLY A 24 9.29 -2.54 -9.35
CA GLY A 24 8.83 -3.15 -8.10
C GLY A 24 9.17 -2.21 -6.96
N ARG A 25 8.16 -1.52 -6.45
CA ARG A 25 8.27 -0.60 -5.33
C ARG A 25 7.75 -1.35 -4.12
N ASP A 26 8.55 -1.41 -3.08
CA ASP A 26 8.14 -2.01 -1.81
C ASP A 26 6.90 -1.27 -1.30
N ILE A 27 5.85 -2.04 -1.00
CA ILE A 27 4.59 -1.53 -0.48
C ILE A 27 4.25 -2.36 0.75
N VAL A 28 4.02 -1.68 1.86
CA VAL A 28 3.50 -2.29 3.08
C VAL A 28 2.18 -1.62 3.44
N ILE A 29 1.18 -2.43 3.77
CA ILE A 29 -0.17 -1.98 4.14
C ILE A 29 -0.56 -2.73 5.40
N ALA A 30 -1.06 -1.98 6.39
CA ALA A 30 -1.64 -2.53 7.61
C ALA A 30 -3.00 -1.85 7.86
N SER A 31 -3.86 -2.53 8.62
CA SER A 31 -5.14 -1.98 9.05
C SER A 31 -4.97 -1.10 10.30
N SER A 32 -5.81 -0.08 10.47
CA SER A 32 -5.86 0.77 11.68
C SER A 32 -4.51 1.44 12.01
N ASN A 33 -4.08 1.43 13.29
CA ASN A 33 -2.87 2.06 13.81
C ASN A 33 -1.56 1.33 13.44
N GLY A 34 -1.54 0.57 12.34
CA GLY A 34 -0.36 -0.20 11.92
C GLY A 34 0.79 0.61 11.33
N LEU A 35 0.91 1.92 11.61
CA LEU A 35 1.99 2.75 11.07
C LEU A 35 3.37 2.28 11.54
N SER A 36 3.50 1.91 12.81
CA SER A 36 4.72 1.34 13.39
C SER A 36 5.07 -0.02 12.77
N ALA A 37 4.08 -0.88 12.59
CA ALA A 37 4.22 -2.17 11.90
C ALA A 37 4.67 -1.97 10.43
N CYS A 38 4.04 -1.05 9.71
CA CYS A 38 4.41 -0.68 8.35
C CYS A 38 5.84 -0.14 8.27
N GLN A 39 6.25 0.69 9.23
CA GLN A 39 7.60 1.25 9.27
C GLN A 39 8.64 0.15 9.46
N ARG A 40 8.43 -0.75 10.43
CA ARG A 40 9.34 -1.88 10.70
C ARG A 40 9.50 -2.79 9.47
N ALA A 41 8.40 -3.17 8.84
CA ALA A 41 8.41 -3.99 7.64
C ALA A 41 9.10 -3.28 6.46
N MET A 42 8.86 -1.98 6.29
CA MET A 42 9.48 -1.19 5.22
C MET A 42 11.01 -1.07 5.40
N ASP A 43 11.49 -0.98 6.63
CA ASP A 43 12.94 -0.94 6.91
C ASP A 43 13.62 -2.25 6.47
N ILE A 44 12.97 -3.39 6.69
CA ILE A 44 13.44 -4.71 6.24
C ILE A 44 13.46 -4.78 4.71
N LEU A 45 12.36 -4.41 4.05
CA LEU A 45 12.27 -4.43 2.58
C LEU A 45 13.33 -3.52 1.93
N ARG A 46 13.51 -2.30 2.44
CA ARG A 46 14.55 -1.36 1.95
C ARG A 46 15.97 -1.87 2.15
N SER A 47 16.20 -2.74 3.13
CA SER A 47 17.50 -3.39 3.32
C SER A 47 17.74 -4.57 2.37
N GLY A 48 16.78 -4.90 1.50
CA GLY A 48 16.81 -6.06 0.61
C GLY A 48 16.38 -7.36 1.30
N GLY A 49 15.69 -7.25 2.44
CA GLY A 49 15.17 -8.38 3.20
C GLY A 49 13.97 -9.05 2.52
N ASP A 50 13.62 -10.23 3.03
CA ASP A 50 12.52 -11.00 2.48
C ASP A 50 11.15 -10.44 2.89
N THR A 51 10.15 -10.61 2.01
CA THR A 51 8.80 -10.12 2.24
C THR A 51 8.06 -10.84 3.38
N LEU A 52 8.32 -12.14 3.61
CA LEU A 52 7.73 -12.89 4.71
C LEU A 52 8.33 -12.44 6.05
N GLU A 53 9.65 -12.25 6.09
CA GLU A 53 10.33 -11.73 7.27
C GLU A 53 9.82 -10.33 7.64
N ALA A 54 9.67 -9.44 6.65
CA ALA A 54 9.17 -8.09 6.85
C ALA A 54 7.79 -8.06 7.52
N VAL A 55 6.84 -8.91 7.07
CA VAL A 55 5.49 -8.92 7.65
C VAL A 55 5.43 -9.55 9.04
N VAL A 56 6.23 -10.60 9.30
CA VAL A 56 6.31 -11.22 10.62
C VAL A 56 6.83 -10.22 11.64
N GLU A 57 7.95 -9.57 11.34
CA GLU A 57 8.56 -8.58 12.22
C GLU A 57 7.67 -7.35 12.43
N GLY A 58 6.91 -6.93 11.40
CA GLY A 58 5.94 -5.85 11.51
C GLY A 58 4.79 -6.18 12.47
N VAL A 59 4.22 -7.39 12.39
CA VAL A 59 3.11 -7.83 13.27
C VAL A 59 3.58 -8.09 14.69
N THR A 60 4.76 -8.70 14.86
CA THR A 60 5.33 -8.94 16.19
C THR A 60 5.54 -7.66 16.99
N LEU A 61 5.86 -6.53 16.35
CA LEU A 61 5.95 -5.23 17.03
C LEU A 61 4.64 -4.86 17.73
N VAL A 62 3.50 -5.10 17.06
CA VAL A 62 2.16 -4.84 17.58
C VAL A 62 1.79 -5.87 18.65
N GLU A 63 2.03 -7.15 18.40
CA GLU A 63 1.71 -8.23 19.36
C GLU A 63 2.45 -8.10 20.70
N LEU A 64 3.62 -7.43 20.69
CA LEU A 64 4.44 -7.18 21.88
C LEU A 64 4.14 -5.84 22.55
N ASP A 65 3.36 -4.95 21.95
CA ASP A 65 2.97 -3.68 22.55
C ASP A 65 1.73 -3.89 23.45
N PRO A 66 1.85 -3.82 24.79
CA PRO A 66 0.71 -3.97 25.68
C PRO A 66 -0.30 -2.81 25.60
N GLY A 67 0.03 -1.74 24.87
CA GLY A 67 -0.82 -0.56 24.67
C GLY A 67 -1.56 -0.52 23.34
N ASP A 68 -1.38 -1.50 22.45
CA ASP A 68 -2.14 -1.65 21.20
C ASP A 68 -3.46 -2.42 21.42
#